data_AF-A0A9J6D7G0-F1
#
_entry.id   AF-A0A9J6D7G0-F1
#
_cell.length_a   1.000
_cell.length_b   1.000
_cell.length_c   1.000
_cell.angle_alpha   90.00
_cell.angle_beta   90.00
_cell.angle_gamma   90.00
#
_symmetry.space_group_name_H-M   'P 1'
#
loop_
_entity.id
_entity.type
_entity.pdbx_description
1 polymer ?
#
loop_
_entity_poly.entity_id
_entity_poly.type
_entity_poly.pdbx_seq_one_letter_code
_entity_poly.pdbx_strand_id
1 'polypeptide(L)'
;MDAIDAPMSSQIADYIRHSTTLKKLHLSLFCEPSQEIPGSKSWAEIVTSMSRNGSVEELHVKLPNIEGQDTKILAQAVKSNKNMQRVYFVPERSLDANDFFRVLAENIRENLTLLAVVVDVTLDDKELARNWFIVWDVMRRNSGRLRHASLFVSGTRCDRACAEALEWMHLHPALPEQVAELSSVPKRDAILMIKNAVKLLEGMHEFMRLAGVVSRRVSCQWREEETAQLCDLNEDCWRRVRGYLRLSDVGYSSERT
;
A
#
# COMPACT_ATOMS: atom_id res chain seq x y z
N MET A 1 -15.92 -32.97 2.47
CA MET A 1 -16.55 -31.69 2.06
C MET A 1 -16.49 -31.70 0.54
N ASP A 2 -17.64 -31.73 -0.12
CA ASP A 2 -17.72 -31.96 -1.56
C ASP A 2 -16.94 -30.87 -2.32
N ALA A 3 -16.30 -31.27 -3.42
CA ALA A 3 -15.54 -30.36 -4.27
C ALA A 3 -16.43 -29.18 -4.71
N ILE A 4 -15.88 -27.96 -4.72
CA ILE A 4 -16.61 -26.78 -5.18
C ILE A 4 -16.92 -26.96 -6.67
N ASP A 5 -18.19 -27.17 -6.98
CA ASP A 5 -18.67 -27.28 -8.35
C ASP A 5 -18.65 -25.92 -9.07
N ALA A 6 -18.76 -25.95 -10.40
CA ALA A 6 -18.67 -24.73 -11.20
C ALA A 6 -19.75 -23.68 -10.85
N PRO A 7 -21.03 -24.05 -10.60
CA PRO A 7 -22.04 -23.11 -10.14
C PRO A 7 -21.67 -22.41 -8.83
N MET A 8 -21.17 -23.15 -7.84
CA MET A 8 -20.75 -22.58 -6.57
C MET A 8 -19.55 -21.64 -6.75
N SER A 9 -18.56 -22.02 -7.55
CA SER A 9 -17.42 -21.14 -7.87
C SER A 9 -17.83 -19.83 -8.51
N SER A 10 -18.76 -19.87 -9.46
CA SER A 10 -19.24 -18.67 -10.14
C SER A 10 -20.00 -17.74 -9.17
N GLN A 11 -20.83 -18.29 -8.27
CA GLN A 11 -21.50 -17.51 -7.24
C GLN A 11 -20.52 -16.86 -6.25
N ILE A 12 -19.49 -17.60 -5.82
CA ILE A 12 -18.43 -17.05 -4.95
C ILE A 12 -17.68 -15.93 -5.68
N ALA A 13 -17.29 -16.16 -6.93
CA ALA A 13 -16.60 -15.19 -7.76
C ALA A 13 -17.44 -13.92 -7.97
N ASP A 14 -18.74 -14.04 -8.23
CA ASP A 14 -19.64 -12.90 -8.38
C ASP A 14 -19.82 -12.14 -7.07
N TYR A 15 -19.93 -12.83 -5.94
CA TYR A 15 -19.98 -12.18 -4.63
C TYR A 15 -18.70 -11.38 -4.35
N ILE A 16 -17.52 -11.99 -4.55
CA ILE A 16 -16.23 -11.31 -4.37
C ILE A 16 -16.14 -10.10 -5.31
N ARG A 17 -16.49 -10.25 -6.58
CA ARG A 17 -16.40 -9.19 -7.60
C ARG A 17 -17.20 -7.94 -7.21
N HIS A 18 -18.40 -8.11 -6.66
CA HIS A 18 -19.31 -6.99 -6.38
C HIS A 18 -19.26 -6.50 -4.92
N SER A 19 -18.58 -7.22 -4.03
CA SER A 19 -18.50 -6.79 -2.63
C SER A 19 -17.62 -5.55 -2.46
N THR A 20 -18.19 -4.52 -1.83
CA THR A 20 -17.47 -3.29 -1.46
C THR A 20 -17.08 -3.26 0.02
N THR A 21 -17.54 -4.22 0.81
CA THR A 21 -17.35 -4.30 2.26
C THR A 21 -16.47 -5.45 2.71
N LEU A 22 -16.16 -6.41 1.82
CA LEU A 22 -15.32 -7.56 2.14
C LEU A 22 -13.86 -7.14 2.37
N LYS A 23 -13.44 -7.06 3.63
CA LYS A 23 -12.07 -6.66 4.00
C LYS A 23 -11.09 -7.82 4.07
N LYS A 24 -11.56 -8.99 4.50
CA LYS A 24 -10.72 -10.18 4.70
C LYS A 24 -11.32 -11.34 3.94
N LEU A 25 -10.50 -12.01 3.14
CA LEU A 25 -10.91 -13.17 2.37
C LEU A 25 -9.98 -14.35 2.71
N HIS A 26 -10.57 -15.42 3.21
CA HIS A 26 -9.87 -16.66 3.49
C HIS A 26 -10.44 -17.76 2.60
N LEU A 27 -9.61 -18.26 1.69
CA LEU A 27 -9.90 -19.35 0.77
C LEU A 27 -9.05 -20.54 1.18
N SER A 28 -9.67 -21.52 1.83
CA SER A 28 -9.00 -22.75 2.22
C SER A 28 -9.86 -23.96 1.91
N LEU A 29 -9.25 -24.96 1.28
CA LEU A 29 -9.81 -26.31 1.21
C LEU A 29 -8.86 -27.28 1.91
N PHE A 30 -9.47 -28.18 2.67
CA PHE A 30 -8.81 -29.36 3.20
C PHE A 30 -9.25 -30.55 2.33
N CYS A 31 -8.32 -31.08 1.53
CA CYS A 31 -8.51 -32.37 0.86
C CYS A 31 -7.70 -33.41 1.63
N GLU A 32 -8.34 -34.53 1.96
CA GLU A 32 -7.60 -35.69 2.45
C GLU A 32 -6.75 -36.26 1.31
N PRO A 33 -5.50 -36.69 1.59
CA PRO A 33 -4.52 -37.06 0.57
C PRO A 33 -4.92 -38.26 -0.31
N SER A 34 -6.03 -38.94 -0.04
CA SER A 34 -6.50 -40.13 -0.76
C SER A 34 -7.62 -39.90 -1.77
N GLN A 35 -8.13 -38.68 -1.93
CA GLN A 35 -9.16 -38.38 -2.93
C GLN A 35 -8.57 -37.63 -4.12
N GLU A 36 -8.55 -38.27 -5.30
CA GLU A 36 -8.37 -37.58 -6.57
C GLU A 36 -9.42 -36.48 -6.67
N ILE A 37 -8.98 -35.22 -6.68
CA ILE A 37 -9.86 -34.05 -6.75
C ILE A 37 -10.40 -33.96 -8.18
N PRO A 38 -11.71 -34.19 -8.42
CA PRO A 38 -12.26 -34.08 -9.75
C PRO A 38 -12.32 -32.60 -10.16
N GLY A 39 -11.59 -32.23 -11.22
CA GLY A 39 -11.85 -31.01 -12.01
C GLY A 39 -11.23 -29.71 -11.47
N SER A 40 -9.99 -29.44 -11.87
CA SER A 40 -9.22 -28.20 -11.62
C SER A 40 -9.77 -26.90 -12.27
N LYS A 41 -11.06 -26.81 -12.58
CA LYS A 41 -11.63 -25.67 -13.33
C LYS A 41 -12.31 -24.58 -12.47
N SER A 42 -12.42 -24.79 -11.15
CA SER A 42 -13.24 -23.93 -10.29
C SER A 42 -12.52 -22.67 -9.77
N TRP A 43 -11.19 -22.67 -9.65
CA TRP A 43 -10.49 -21.58 -8.95
C TRP A 43 -10.17 -20.37 -9.80
N ALA A 44 -9.96 -20.56 -11.11
CA ALA A 44 -9.63 -19.49 -12.04
C ALA A 44 -10.63 -18.32 -11.98
N GLU A 45 -11.93 -18.62 -11.85
CA GLU A 45 -12.97 -17.60 -11.79
C GLU A 45 -12.92 -16.81 -10.47
N ILE A 46 -12.73 -17.51 -9.35
CA ILE A 46 -12.58 -16.92 -8.03
C ILE A 46 -11.32 -16.04 -7.99
N VAL A 47 -10.18 -16.55 -8.48
CA VAL A 47 -8.92 -15.79 -8.52
C VAL A 47 -9.03 -14.57 -9.44
N THR A 48 -9.67 -14.71 -10.59
CA THR A 48 -9.91 -13.59 -11.51
C THR A 48 -10.83 -12.54 -10.88
N SER A 49 -11.85 -12.94 -10.12
CA SER A 49 -12.76 -12.00 -9.45
C SER A 49 -12.05 -11.08 -8.46
N MET A 50 -10.98 -11.57 -7.81
CA MET A 50 -10.18 -10.78 -6.87
C MET A 50 -9.46 -9.61 -7.54
N SER A 51 -9.07 -9.73 -8.81
CA SER A 51 -8.44 -8.62 -9.54
C SER A 51 -9.36 -7.39 -9.70
N ARG A 52 -10.68 -7.60 -9.62
CA ARG A 52 -11.70 -6.55 -9.71
C ARG A 52 -12.23 -6.11 -8.36
N ASN A 53 -11.98 -6.88 -7.31
CA ASN A 53 -12.38 -6.50 -5.98
C ASN A 53 -11.41 -5.44 -5.44
N GLY A 54 -11.92 -4.23 -5.19
CA GLY A 54 -11.15 -3.15 -4.59
C GLY A 54 -11.29 -3.06 -3.06
N SER A 55 -12.03 -3.94 -2.39
CA SER A 55 -12.34 -3.82 -0.96
C SER A 55 -11.49 -4.71 -0.05
N VAL A 56 -10.96 -5.82 -0.56
CA VAL A 56 -10.14 -6.79 0.18
C VAL A 56 -8.78 -6.20 0.54
N GLU A 57 -8.47 -6.25 1.82
CA GLU A 57 -7.25 -5.76 2.44
C GLU A 57 -6.32 -6.91 2.87
N GLU A 58 -6.91 -8.05 3.23
CA GLU A 58 -6.18 -9.24 3.69
C GLU A 58 -6.67 -10.48 2.95
N LEU A 59 -5.73 -11.20 2.34
CA LEU A 59 -5.99 -12.39 1.54
C LEU A 59 -5.22 -13.57 2.09
N HIS A 60 -5.91 -14.66 2.39
CA HIS A 60 -5.33 -15.93 2.76
C HIS A 60 -5.80 -17.00 1.76
N VAL A 61 -4.86 -17.59 1.01
CA VAL A 61 -5.11 -18.62 0.01
C VAL A 61 -4.34 -19.89 0.37
N LYS A 62 -5.08 -20.96 0.64
CA LYS A 62 -4.60 -22.34 0.80
C LYS A 62 -5.51 -23.25 -0.01
N LEU A 63 -5.30 -23.27 -1.32
CA LEU A 63 -6.14 -23.99 -2.26
C LEU A 63 -5.32 -25.07 -2.96
N PRO A 64 -5.80 -26.32 -3.01
CA PRO A 64 -5.18 -27.35 -3.83
C PRO A 64 -5.34 -27.00 -5.31
N ASN A 65 -4.38 -27.39 -6.14
CA ASN A 65 -4.38 -27.17 -7.59
C ASN A 65 -4.45 -25.70 -8.06
N ILE A 66 -4.02 -24.73 -7.24
CA ILE A 66 -3.75 -23.38 -7.74
C ILE A 66 -2.35 -23.38 -8.37
N GLU A 67 -2.31 -23.59 -9.67
CA GLU A 67 -1.06 -23.79 -10.41
C GLU A 67 -0.91 -22.91 -11.64
N GLY A 68 0.34 -22.67 -12.03
CA GLY A 68 0.71 -22.06 -13.29
C GLY A 68 -0.02 -20.73 -13.53
N GLN A 69 -1.00 -20.71 -14.44
CA GLN A 69 -1.70 -19.50 -14.82
C GLN A 69 -2.55 -18.90 -13.68
N ASP A 70 -3.17 -19.72 -12.85
CA ASP A 70 -4.00 -19.22 -11.74
C ASP A 70 -3.15 -18.48 -10.71
N THR A 71 -1.97 -19.02 -10.41
CA THR A 71 -0.99 -18.39 -9.52
C THR A 71 -0.49 -17.04 -10.06
N LYS A 72 -0.31 -16.93 -11.38
CA LYS A 72 0.04 -15.66 -12.03
C LYS A 72 -1.09 -14.64 -11.97
N ILE A 73 -2.34 -15.07 -12.18
CA ILE A 73 -3.52 -14.20 -12.04
C ILE A 73 -3.65 -13.72 -10.59
N LEU A 74 -3.42 -14.60 -9.61
CA LEU A 74 -3.41 -14.25 -8.19
C LEU A 74 -2.36 -13.18 -7.88
N ALA A 75 -1.11 -13.39 -8.32
CA ALA A 75 -0.04 -12.42 -8.13
C ALA A 75 -0.36 -11.08 -8.78
N GLN A 76 -0.93 -11.09 -9.99
CA GLN A 76 -1.35 -9.87 -10.67
C GLN A 76 -2.48 -9.14 -9.93
N ALA A 77 -3.46 -9.88 -9.40
CA ALA A 77 -4.54 -9.31 -8.59
C ALA A 77 -4.00 -8.65 -7.32
N VAL A 78 -3.08 -9.30 -6.61
CA VAL A 78 -2.38 -8.74 -5.44
C VAL A 78 -1.64 -7.47 -5.83
N LYS A 79 -0.86 -7.51 -6.91
CA LYS A 79 -0.03 -6.39 -7.38
C LYS A 79 -0.85 -5.14 -7.68
N SER A 80 -1.98 -5.30 -8.37
CA SER A 80 -2.81 -4.18 -8.84
C SER A 80 -3.81 -3.65 -7.82
N ASN A 81 -4.03 -4.37 -6.71
CA ASN A 81 -5.00 -3.98 -5.72
C ASN A 81 -4.47 -2.83 -4.84
N LYS A 82 -5.22 -1.72 -4.78
CA LYS A 82 -4.87 -0.49 -4.05
C LYS A 82 -5.27 -0.49 -2.57
N ASN A 83 -5.89 -1.58 -2.09
CA ASN A 83 -6.28 -1.75 -0.70
C ASN A 83 -5.66 -2.99 -0.05
N MET A 84 -5.13 -3.92 -0.85
CA MET A 84 -4.48 -5.12 -0.35
C MET A 84 -3.18 -4.78 0.39
N GLN A 85 -3.14 -5.23 1.64
CA GLN A 85 -2.06 -4.97 2.60
C GLN A 85 -1.33 -6.25 2.98
N ARG A 86 -2.04 -7.37 3.08
CA ARG A 86 -1.50 -8.63 3.58
C ARG A 86 -1.93 -9.80 2.71
N VAL A 87 -0.97 -10.63 2.34
CA VAL A 87 -1.20 -11.85 1.59
C VAL A 87 -0.52 -13.01 2.29
N TYR A 88 -1.26 -14.08 2.51
CA TYR A 88 -0.73 -15.37 2.93
C TYR A 88 -1.09 -16.39 1.86
N PHE A 89 -0.08 -17.01 1.25
CA PHE A 89 -0.24 -17.96 0.16
C PHE A 89 0.49 -19.26 0.49
N VAL A 90 -0.24 -20.38 0.48
CA VAL A 90 0.31 -21.72 0.65
C VAL A 90 0.21 -22.45 -0.69
N PRO A 91 1.26 -22.41 -1.50
CA PRO A 91 1.29 -23.15 -2.75
C PRO A 91 1.46 -24.64 -2.48
N GLU A 92 0.92 -25.47 -3.38
CA GLU A 92 1.12 -26.92 -3.32
C GLU A 92 2.53 -27.33 -3.76
N ARG A 93 3.13 -26.57 -4.70
CA ARG A 93 4.49 -26.82 -5.20
C ARG A 93 5.33 -25.56 -5.15
N SER A 94 6.63 -25.74 -4.92
CA SER A 94 7.60 -24.63 -4.92
C SER A 94 7.64 -23.85 -6.25
N LEU A 95 7.38 -24.50 -7.38
CA LEU A 95 7.30 -23.84 -8.68
C LEU A 95 6.20 -22.75 -8.73
N ASP A 96 5.07 -22.99 -8.07
CA ASP A 96 3.96 -22.04 -8.02
C ASP A 96 4.34 -20.81 -7.17
N ALA A 97 5.12 -20.98 -6.10
CA ALA A 97 5.70 -19.85 -5.38
C ALA A 97 6.62 -19.00 -6.26
N ASN A 98 7.45 -19.63 -7.09
CA ASN A 98 8.32 -18.93 -8.02
C ASN A 98 7.51 -18.11 -9.04
N ASP A 99 6.49 -18.72 -9.65
CA ASP A 99 5.57 -18.02 -10.55
C ASP A 99 4.88 -16.83 -9.88
N PHE A 100 4.43 -17.00 -8.63
CA PHE A 100 3.82 -15.95 -7.85
C PHE A 100 4.78 -14.76 -7.65
N PHE A 101 6.00 -15.02 -7.14
CA PHE A 101 6.96 -13.96 -6.87
C PHE A 101 7.53 -13.32 -8.13
N ARG A 102 7.70 -14.09 -9.21
CA ARG A 102 8.14 -13.55 -10.50
C ARG A 102 7.16 -12.49 -11.01
N VAL A 103 5.86 -12.82 -11.09
CA VAL A 103 4.83 -11.88 -11.53
C VAL A 103 4.66 -10.73 -10.54
N LEU A 104 4.75 -11.03 -9.24
CA LEU A 104 4.61 -9.99 -8.23
C LEU A 104 5.77 -9.00 -8.33
N ALA A 105 7.03 -9.44 -8.49
CA ALA A 105 8.21 -8.58 -8.55
C ALA A 105 8.23 -7.62 -9.75
N GLU A 106 7.54 -7.96 -10.84
CA GLU A 106 7.41 -7.10 -12.02
C GLU A 106 6.66 -5.80 -11.68
N ASN A 107 7.35 -4.66 -11.68
CA ASN A 107 6.80 -3.32 -11.45
C ASN A 107 6.16 -3.11 -10.06
N ILE A 108 6.45 -3.95 -9.07
CA ILE A 108 5.92 -3.80 -7.69
C ILE A 108 6.38 -2.54 -6.96
N ARG A 109 7.42 -1.87 -7.48
CA ARG A 109 8.00 -0.66 -6.86
C ARG A 109 6.98 0.48 -6.72
N GLU A 110 5.95 0.50 -7.55
CA GLU A 110 4.86 1.50 -7.49
C GLU A 110 3.78 1.14 -6.48
N ASN A 111 3.72 -0.11 -6.01
CA ASN A 111 2.78 -0.53 -4.99
C ASN A 111 3.15 0.11 -3.64
N LEU A 112 2.21 0.85 -3.06
CA LEU A 112 2.36 1.53 -1.78
C LEU A 112 1.58 0.87 -0.64
N THR A 113 0.75 -0.12 -0.95
CA THR A 113 -0.26 -0.64 -0.01
C THR A 113 0.15 -1.95 0.64
N LEU A 114 0.96 -2.75 -0.05
CA LEU A 114 1.39 -4.06 0.41
C LEU A 114 2.39 -3.90 1.57
N LEU A 115 2.05 -4.51 2.70
CA LEU A 115 2.82 -4.47 3.95
C LEU A 115 3.40 -5.85 4.30
N ALA A 116 2.73 -6.94 3.92
CA ALA A 116 3.19 -8.30 4.19
C ALA A 116 2.75 -9.28 3.10
N VAL A 117 3.67 -10.16 2.73
CA VAL A 117 3.46 -11.32 1.86
C VAL A 117 4.18 -12.46 2.54
N VAL A 118 3.42 -13.49 2.88
CA VAL A 118 3.95 -14.72 3.47
C VAL A 118 3.62 -15.84 2.51
N VAL A 119 4.66 -16.55 2.08
CA VAL A 119 4.51 -17.74 1.24
C VAL A 119 5.18 -18.90 1.96
N ASP A 120 4.43 -19.96 2.18
CA ASP A 120 4.87 -21.13 2.95
C ASP A 120 5.72 -22.07 2.05
N VAL A 121 6.97 -21.67 1.79
CA VAL A 121 7.93 -22.43 1.00
C VAL A 121 9.36 -22.24 1.51
N THR A 122 10.21 -23.22 1.23
CA THR A 122 11.65 -23.09 1.39
C THR A 122 12.25 -22.27 0.24
N LEU A 123 13.13 -21.32 0.57
CA LEU A 123 13.79 -20.43 -0.39
C LEU A 123 15.09 -21.07 -0.92
N ASP A 124 14.97 -22.26 -1.51
CA ASP A 124 16.14 -23.04 -1.94
C ASP A 124 16.57 -22.68 -3.37
N ASP A 125 15.70 -22.01 -4.12
CA ASP A 125 15.94 -21.53 -5.48
C ASP A 125 16.42 -20.07 -5.49
N LYS A 126 17.50 -19.81 -6.25
CA LYS A 126 18.13 -18.49 -6.32
C LYS A 126 17.25 -17.43 -6.99
N GLU A 127 16.47 -17.82 -8.00
CA GLU A 127 15.59 -16.88 -8.72
C GLU A 127 14.41 -16.49 -7.84
N LEU A 128 13.80 -17.48 -7.16
CA LEU A 128 12.78 -17.27 -6.14
C LEU A 128 13.29 -16.32 -5.05
N ALA A 129 14.48 -16.56 -4.50
CA ALA A 129 15.08 -15.70 -3.48
C ALA A 129 15.28 -14.24 -3.97
N ARG A 130 15.70 -14.06 -5.24
CA ARG A 130 15.86 -12.72 -5.84
C ARG A 130 14.51 -12.00 -5.99
N ASN A 131 13.50 -12.69 -6.51
CA ASN A 131 12.18 -12.10 -6.72
C ASN A 131 11.49 -11.79 -5.39
N TRP A 132 11.63 -12.68 -4.39
CA TRP A 132 11.24 -12.43 -3.02
C TRP A 132 11.88 -11.16 -2.45
N PHE A 133 13.20 -10.99 -2.61
CA PHE A 133 13.89 -9.82 -2.08
C PHE A 133 13.36 -8.49 -2.66
N ILE A 134 13.01 -8.47 -3.95
CA ILE A 134 12.40 -7.29 -4.59
C ILE A 134 11.06 -6.94 -3.93
N VAL A 135 10.21 -7.95 -3.71
CA VAL A 135 8.91 -7.76 -3.03
C VAL A 135 9.12 -7.35 -1.57
N TRP A 136 10.07 -7.98 -0.88
CA TRP A 136 10.41 -7.68 0.50
C TRP A 136 10.91 -6.25 0.70
N ASP A 137 11.75 -5.73 -0.18
CA ASP A 137 12.21 -4.35 -0.08
C ASP A 137 11.04 -3.35 -0.23
N VAL A 138 10.06 -3.64 -1.09
CA VAL A 138 8.83 -2.85 -1.18
C VAL A 138 8.03 -2.90 0.11
N MET A 139 7.81 -4.09 0.68
CA MET A 139 7.09 -4.24 1.96
C MET A 139 7.79 -3.49 3.10
N ARG A 140 9.13 -3.59 3.17
CA ARG A 140 9.96 -2.87 4.14
C ARG A 140 9.83 -1.36 3.97
N ARG A 141 9.94 -0.86 2.73
CA ARG A 141 9.80 0.57 2.39
C ARG A 141 8.42 1.08 2.76
N ASN A 142 7.36 0.37 2.38
CA ASN A 142 5.98 0.77 2.65
C ASN A 142 5.72 0.79 4.17
N SER A 143 6.15 -0.25 4.90
CA SER A 143 6.03 -0.29 6.36
C SER A 143 6.79 0.84 7.05
N GLY A 144 8.01 1.13 6.60
CA GLY A 144 8.81 2.24 7.12
C GLY A 144 8.15 3.61 6.89
N ARG A 145 7.63 3.84 5.68
CA ARG A 145 6.88 5.07 5.34
C ARG A 145 5.60 5.18 6.16
N LEU A 146 4.84 4.09 6.30
CA LEU A 146 3.62 4.08 7.10
C LEU A 146 3.92 4.44 8.57
N ARG A 147 5.01 3.89 9.13
CA ARG A 147 5.47 4.24 10.47
C ARG A 147 5.85 5.70 10.60
N HIS A 148 6.64 6.23 9.68
CA HIS A 148 7.01 7.65 9.69
C HIS A 148 5.80 8.58 9.53
N ALA A 149 4.86 8.26 8.64
CA ALA A 149 3.62 9.02 8.50
C ALA A 149 2.80 9.00 9.79
N SER A 150 2.69 7.84 10.47
CA SER A 150 1.98 7.75 11.75
C SER A 150 2.64 8.58 12.87
N LEU A 151 3.97 8.64 12.89
CA LEU A 151 4.73 9.47 13.83
C LEU A 151 4.54 10.98 13.57
N PHE A 152 4.44 11.39 12.30
CA PHE A 152 4.12 12.76 11.94
C PHE A 152 2.72 13.15 12.41
N VAL A 153 1.72 12.33 12.06
CA VAL A 153 0.31 12.61 12.38
C VAL A 153 0.08 12.64 13.89
N SER A 154 0.72 11.77 14.65
CA SER A 154 0.64 11.76 16.11
C SER A 154 1.38 12.93 16.78
N GLY A 155 2.16 13.71 16.03
CA GLY A 155 3.00 14.79 16.58
C GLY A 155 4.24 14.31 17.32
N THR A 156 4.49 12.99 17.36
CA THR A 156 5.66 12.40 18.05
C THR A 156 6.97 12.80 17.38
N ARG A 157 6.96 12.95 16.04
CA ARG A 157 8.14 13.33 15.26
C ARG A 157 7.74 14.15 14.04
N CYS A 158 8.17 15.42 14.01
CA CYS A 158 7.82 16.38 12.96
C CYS A 158 9.06 16.84 12.19
N ASP A 159 9.66 15.93 11.44
CA ASP A 159 10.78 16.21 10.54
C ASP A 159 10.43 15.96 9.07
N ARG A 160 11.36 16.33 8.19
CA ARG A 160 11.19 16.22 6.74
C ARG A 160 10.87 14.80 6.29
N ALA A 161 11.56 13.79 6.83
CA ALA A 161 11.36 12.40 6.44
C ALA A 161 9.96 11.89 6.81
N CYS A 162 9.42 12.31 7.96
CA CYS A 162 8.08 11.96 8.39
C CYS A 162 7.00 12.70 7.59
N ALA A 163 7.26 13.95 7.24
CA ALA A 163 6.39 14.76 6.38
C ALA A 163 6.32 14.20 4.95
N GLU A 164 7.47 13.87 4.35
CA GLU A 164 7.55 13.19 3.05
C GLU A 164 6.79 11.87 3.08
N ALA A 165 6.95 11.07 4.14
CA ALA A 165 6.21 9.83 4.28
C ALA A 165 4.69 10.05 4.33
N LEU A 166 4.20 11.11 4.99
CA LEU A 166 2.79 11.44 4.99
C LEU A 166 2.29 11.83 3.58
N GLU A 167 3.06 12.59 2.80
CA GLU A 167 2.69 12.91 1.40
C GLU A 167 2.39 11.63 0.60
N TRP A 168 3.19 10.58 0.79
CA TRP A 168 2.99 9.29 0.12
C TRP A 168 1.87 8.43 0.71
N MET A 169 1.68 8.46 2.04
CA MET A 169 0.87 7.46 2.75
C MET A 169 -0.49 7.99 3.23
N HIS A 170 -0.84 9.26 3.00
CA HIS A 170 -2.09 9.85 3.53
C HIS A 170 -3.39 9.15 3.07
N LEU A 171 -3.37 8.43 1.94
CA LEU A 171 -4.49 7.62 1.45
C LEU A 171 -4.36 6.13 1.79
N HIS A 172 -3.31 5.73 2.49
CA HIS A 172 -3.05 4.33 2.80
C HIS A 172 -4.11 3.79 3.76
N PRO A 173 -4.77 2.65 3.46
CA PRO A 173 -5.90 2.14 4.24
C PRO A 173 -5.53 1.79 5.70
N ALA A 174 -4.30 1.35 5.96
CA ALA A 174 -3.81 1.03 7.30
C ALA A 174 -3.40 2.25 8.16
N LEU A 175 -3.29 3.45 7.58
CA LEU A 175 -2.78 4.62 8.32
C LEU A 175 -3.69 5.02 9.49
N PRO A 176 -5.04 5.07 9.33
CA PRO A 176 -5.94 5.39 10.44
C PRO A 176 -5.81 4.44 11.62
N GLU A 177 -5.74 3.13 11.37
CA GLU A 177 -5.53 2.09 12.39
C GLU A 177 -4.23 2.32 13.15
N GLN A 178 -3.14 2.55 12.41
CA GLN A 178 -1.82 2.71 13.03
C GLN A 178 -1.71 4.02 13.83
N VAL A 179 -2.34 5.10 13.38
CA VAL A 179 -2.42 6.36 14.14
C VAL A 179 -3.31 6.19 15.37
N ALA A 180 -4.45 5.52 15.23
CA ALA A 180 -5.35 5.23 16.35
C ALA A 180 -4.65 4.45 17.46
N GLU A 181 -3.90 3.41 17.10
CA GLU A 181 -3.10 2.62 18.02
C GLU A 181 -1.99 3.47 18.68
N LEU A 182 -1.18 4.16 17.87
CA LEU A 182 -0.05 4.96 18.36
C LEU A 182 -0.48 6.10 19.29
N SER A 183 -1.59 6.78 18.98
CA SER A 183 -2.12 7.90 19.76
C SER A 183 -3.14 7.48 20.81
N SER A 184 -3.50 6.19 20.89
CA SER A 184 -4.54 5.68 21.79
C SER A 184 -5.87 6.41 21.64
N VAL A 185 -6.28 6.67 20.40
CA VAL A 185 -7.54 7.36 20.05
C VAL A 185 -8.45 6.49 19.19
N PRO A 186 -9.77 6.73 19.17
CA PRO A 186 -10.66 6.08 18.22
C PRO A 186 -10.26 6.32 16.75
N LYS A 187 -10.49 5.34 15.88
CA LYS A 187 -10.19 5.42 14.43
C LYS A 187 -10.78 6.68 13.77
N ARG A 188 -11.99 7.10 14.17
CA ARG A 188 -12.62 8.33 13.66
C ARG A 188 -11.79 9.59 13.93
N ASP A 189 -11.15 9.65 15.10
CA ASP A 189 -10.36 10.79 15.53
C ASP A 189 -8.99 10.75 14.85
N ALA A 190 -8.42 9.55 14.67
CA ALA A 190 -7.24 9.33 13.84
C ALA A 190 -7.44 9.83 12.40
N ILE A 191 -8.61 9.60 11.79
CA ILE A 191 -8.93 10.13 10.45
C ILE A 191 -8.92 11.67 10.45
N LEU A 192 -9.43 12.32 11.50
CA LEU A 192 -9.39 13.78 11.63
C LEU A 192 -7.95 14.28 11.81
N MET A 193 -7.13 13.58 12.60
CA MET A 193 -5.71 13.90 12.77
C MET A 193 -4.96 13.82 11.45
N ILE A 194 -5.18 12.76 10.64
CA ILE A 194 -4.57 12.62 9.31
C ILE A 194 -4.98 13.80 8.42
N LYS A 195 -6.28 14.14 8.37
CA LYS A 195 -6.78 15.27 7.58
C LYS A 195 -6.13 16.59 7.99
N ASN A 196 -5.98 16.84 9.29
CA ASN A 196 -5.35 18.05 9.80
C ASN A 196 -3.85 18.10 9.49
N ALA A 197 -3.15 16.97 9.61
CA ALA A 197 -1.74 16.86 9.26
C ALA A 197 -1.49 17.09 7.75
N VAL A 198 -2.36 16.57 6.88
CA VAL A 198 -2.29 16.85 5.43
C VAL A 198 -2.53 18.33 5.15
N LYS A 199 -3.58 18.93 5.72
CA LYS A 199 -3.85 20.37 5.58
C LYS A 199 -2.68 21.24 6.06
N LEU A 200 -1.99 20.81 7.11
CA LEU A 200 -0.80 21.49 7.60
C LEU A 200 0.31 21.48 6.54
N LEU A 201 0.55 20.35 5.88
CA LEU A 201 1.54 20.21 4.79
C LEU A 201 1.16 20.97 3.51
N GLU A 202 -0.12 21.22 3.28
CA GLU A 202 -0.61 22.05 2.18
C GLU A 202 -0.26 23.54 2.38
N GLY A 203 -0.05 23.99 3.62
CA GLY A 203 0.25 25.38 3.94
C GLY A 203 1.69 25.78 3.63
N MET A 204 1.88 27.02 3.15
CA MET A 204 3.18 27.52 2.67
C MET A 204 4.26 27.48 3.74
N HIS A 205 3.93 28.00 4.92
CA HIS A 205 4.92 28.17 5.97
C HIS A 205 5.45 26.83 6.46
N GLU A 206 4.57 25.88 6.73
CA GLU A 206 5.00 24.58 7.24
C GLU A 206 5.73 23.77 6.16
N PHE A 207 5.23 23.78 4.92
CA PHE A 207 5.92 23.12 3.81
C PHE A 207 7.35 23.66 3.65
N MET A 208 7.53 24.97 3.56
CA MET A 208 8.86 25.57 3.39
C MET A 208 9.77 25.31 4.60
N ARG A 209 9.19 25.25 5.81
CA ARG A 209 9.92 24.93 7.04
C ARG A 209 10.41 23.48 7.04
N LEU A 210 9.54 22.53 6.72
CA LEU A 210 9.86 21.10 6.66
C LEU A 210 10.75 20.75 5.47
N ALA A 211 10.62 21.47 4.36
CA ALA A 211 11.54 21.37 3.23
C ALA A 211 12.95 21.87 3.56
N GLY A 212 13.11 22.68 4.62
CA GLY A 212 14.38 23.28 5.02
C GLY A 212 14.71 24.59 4.29
N VAL A 213 13.75 25.18 3.56
CA VAL A 213 13.91 26.44 2.84
C VAL A 213 13.94 27.63 3.79
N VAL A 214 13.11 27.58 4.85
CA VAL A 214 13.04 28.61 5.89
C VAL A 214 13.14 27.98 7.26
N SER A 215 13.66 28.72 8.25
CA SER A 215 13.77 28.21 9.62
C SER A 215 12.46 28.29 10.41
N ARG A 216 11.61 29.28 10.13
CA ARG A 216 10.37 29.53 10.88
C ARG A 216 9.16 29.79 9.99
N ARG A 217 9.23 30.84 9.16
CA ARG A 217 8.13 31.24 8.27
C ARG A 217 8.68 31.90 7.01
N VAL A 218 7.84 31.95 5.99
CA VAL A 218 8.10 32.74 4.79
C VAL A 218 7.77 34.20 5.09
N SER A 219 8.74 35.09 4.85
CA SER A 219 8.55 36.53 4.89
C SER A 219 9.42 37.15 3.80
N CYS A 220 8.84 38.03 2.99
CA CYS A 220 9.61 38.75 1.99
C CYS A 220 10.16 40.05 2.55
N GLN A 221 11.27 40.52 1.98
CA GLN A 221 11.74 41.87 2.21
C GLN A 221 10.94 42.84 1.34
N TRP A 222 10.53 43.95 1.95
CA TRP A 222 9.91 45.06 1.23
C TRP A 222 10.83 45.55 0.11
N ARG A 223 10.26 45.79 -1.07
CA ARG A 223 10.94 46.40 -2.22
C ARG A 223 10.10 47.55 -2.76
N GLU A 224 10.75 48.59 -3.26
CA GLU A 224 10.08 49.73 -3.89
C GLU A 224 9.47 49.39 -5.26
N GLU A 225 9.95 48.32 -5.90
CA GLU A 225 9.44 47.83 -7.19
C GLU A 225 8.20 46.93 -6.98
N GLU A 226 7.13 47.17 -7.75
CA GLU A 226 5.84 46.43 -7.74
C GLU A 226 5.92 44.99 -8.28
N THR A 227 6.98 44.26 -7.96
CA THR A 227 7.11 42.86 -8.34
C THR A 227 6.39 41.96 -7.34
N ALA A 228 5.48 41.11 -7.83
CA ALA A 228 4.80 40.13 -7.01
C ALA A 228 5.80 39.19 -6.33
N GLN A 229 5.71 39.07 -5.01
CA GLN A 229 6.56 38.24 -4.18
C GLN A 229 5.81 37.01 -3.67
N LEU A 230 6.55 36.04 -3.11
CA LEU A 230 5.97 34.80 -2.62
C LEU A 230 4.95 35.01 -1.49
N CYS A 231 5.15 36.03 -0.66
CA CYS A 231 4.22 36.42 0.42
C CYS A 231 2.94 37.11 -0.08
N ASP A 232 2.89 37.53 -1.34
CA ASP A 232 1.68 38.08 -1.96
C ASP A 232 0.75 36.96 -2.45
N LEU A 233 1.23 35.70 -2.47
CA LEU A 233 0.39 34.55 -2.76
C LEU A 233 -0.56 34.31 -1.59
N ASN A 234 -1.86 34.39 -1.88
CA ASN A 234 -2.86 33.85 -0.97
C ASN A 234 -2.80 32.31 -0.92
N GLU A 235 -3.51 31.73 0.03
CA GLU A 235 -3.55 30.29 0.26
C GLU A 235 -3.98 29.48 -0.97
N ASP A 236 -4.91 30.00 -1.79
CA ASP A 236 -5.39 29.29 -2.97
C ASP A 236 -4.33 29.25 -4.08
N CYS A 237 -3.63 30.37 -4.29
CA CYS A 237 -2.50 30.45 -5.22
C CYS A 237 -1.38 29.51 -4.77
N TRP A 238 -1.04 29.52 -3.47
CA TRP A 238 -0.04 28.62 -2.93
C TRP A 238 -0.43 27.14 -3.08
N ARG A 239 -1.68 26.76 -2.78
CA ARG A 239 -2.14 25.36 -2.95
C ARG A 239 -2.02 24.89 -4.40
N ARG A 240 -2.25 25.76 -5.38
CA ARG A 240 -2.00 25.43 -6.80
C ARG A 240 -0.52 25.16 -7.06
N VAL A 241 0.38 26.01 -6.56
CA VAL A 241 1.83 25.78 -6.65
C VAL A 241 2.20 24.46 -5.97
N ARG A 242 1.65 24.18 -4.78
CA ARG A 242 1.87 22.90 -4.11
C ARG A 242 1.38 21.69 -4.89
N GLY A 243 0.34 21.83 -5.72
CA GLY A 243 -0.08 20.78 -6.64
C GLY A 243 1.05 20.25 -7.54
N TYR A 244 2.09 21.06 -7.79
CA TYR A 244 3.23 20.70 -8.63
C TYR A 244 4.52 20.39 -7.86
N LEU A 245 4.56 20.57 -6.54
CA LEU A 245 5.76 20.41 -5.73
C LEU A 245 5.55 19.40 -4.61
N ARG A 246 6.46 18.45 -4.47
CA ARG A 246 6.57 17.55 -3.30
C ARG A 246 7.74 17.96 -2.45
N LEU A 247 7.74 17.52 -1.19
CA LEU A 247 8.90 17.74 -0.31
C LEU A 247 10.17 17.12 -0.93
N SER A 248 10.05 15.97 -1.59
CA SER A 248 11.16 15.30 -2.29
C SER A 248 11.78 16.12 -3.42
N ASP A 249 11.07 17.11 -3.96
CA ASP A 249 11.54 17.90 -5.11
C ASP A 249 12.47 19.05 -4.67
N VAL A 250 12.44 19.42 -3.38
CA VAL A 250 13.29 20.47 -2.83
C VAL A 250 14.63 19.87 -2.41
N GLY A 251 15.69 20.19 -3.13
CA GLY A 251 17.04 19.72 -2.83
C GLY A 251 17.52 20.10 -1.43
N TYR A 252 18.16 19.15 -0.75
CA TYR A 252 18.80 19.40 0.53
C TYR A 252 20.17 20.02 0.30
N SER A 253 20.29 21.34 0.42
CA SER A 253 21.61 21.98 0.51
C SER A 253 22.15 21.80 1.93
N SER A 254 23.06 20.85 2.13
CA SER A 254 23.74 20.62 3.41
C SER A 254 24.79 21.69 3.75
N GLU A 255 24.85 22.79 3.02
CA GLU A 255 25.77 23.90 3.29
C GLU A 255 25.13 24.86 4.28
N ARG A 256 25.37 24.62 5.58
CA ARG A 256 25.37 25.63 6.67
C ARG A 256 25.89 24.96 7.96
N THR A 257 27.21 24.77 8.00
CA THR A 257 27.99 24.89 9.24
C THR A 257 28.32 26.36 9.46
#